data_AF-A0A3L6G9U3-F1
#
_entry.id   AF-A0A3L6G9U3-F1
#
_cell.length_a   1.000
_cell.length_b   1.000
_cell.length_c   1.000
_cell.angle_alpha   90.00
_cell.angle_beta   90.00
_cell.angle_gamma   90.00
#
_symmetry.space_group_name_H-M   'P 1'
#
loop_
_entity.id
_entity.type
_entity.pdbx_description
1 polymer ?
#
loop_
_entity_poly.entity_id
_entity_poly.type
_entity_poly.pdbx_seq_one_letter_code
_entity_poly.pdbx_strand_id
1 'polypeptide(L)'
;MQQRVAQLEEELRREREEKARAVRELEELRREDGAAKGVAEKVQLLEREVDKSKESERKMLESLIYQTKQLEQTKISLEEARLEIATLQQANKTLEFASARRGGAEQPRSRSRKALDDVSVALADVTMEAKQVKAWLSEAQAEVEAGSAEVGRLRAALAAASAERDRSRLEADECAAAWGDKERVLLDCVRAAEEEAGRARRDNTKLVESQRVIRDENARLRDVLKQAVADASAVRDSLELARADNARLNDAVADKESALRSLRQEYDCVRVSEAAAQASLKELNTLLAATTTTTACRCSTPASAPAAATDRGFDQRVPNGSSNGPTLPQWLVHADKPRTPAGSRRFSQSARMGSQNPKERVFASLSNVADLKSAADAAAVDLDDEFDHVDESHYVDVEEEDPMKRKKRPILRKFGDLFRRKSFYKPNNLAPVHTL
;
A
#
# COMPACT_ATOMS: atom_id res chain seq x y z
N MET A 1 4.88 -17.80 35.86
CA MET A 1 6.20 -18.16 35.28
C MET A 1 6.05 -18.94 33.99
N GLN A 2 5.47 -20.15 34.00
CA GLN A 2 5.36 -21.01 32.80
C GLN A 2 4.67 -20.36 31.59
N GLN A 3 3.57 -19.62 31.80
CA GLN A 3 2.88 -18.92 30.71
C GLN A 3 3.73 -17.83 30.02
N ARG A 4 4.57 -17.10 30.78
CA ARG A 4 5.45 -16.07 30.20
C ARG A 4 6.62 -16.68 29.42
N VAL A 5 7.12 -17.83 29.88
CA VAL A 5 8.16 -18.58 29.16
C VAL A 5 7.62 -19.10 27.82
N ALA A 6 6.41 -19.67 27.82
CA ALA A 6 5.76 -20.13 26.60
C ALA A 6 5.51 -18.99 25.59
N GLN A 7 5.11 -17.81 26.07
CA GLN A 7 4.93 -16.63 25.20
C GLN A 7 6.25 -16.19 24.56
N LEU A 8 7.34 -16.13 25.32
CA LEU A 8 8.66 -15.77 24.81
C LEU A 8 9.22 -16.82 23.84
N GLU A 9 8.94 -18.11 24.06
CA GLU A 9 9.33 -19.19 23.14
C GLU A 9 8.58 -19.10 21.80
N GLU A 10 7.29 -18.76 21.83
CA GLU A 10 6.52 -18.50 20.62
C GLU A 10 7.00 -17.26 19.86
N GLU A 11 7.31 -16.17 20.57
CA GLU A 11 7.88 -14.94 19.98
C GLU A 11 9.24 -15.23 19.35
N LEU A 12 10.11 -15.97 20.03
CA LEU A 12 11.41 -16.37 19.49
C LEU A 12 11.26 -17.27 18.25
N ARG A 13 10.27 -18.17 18.24
CA ARG A 13 9.95 -18.98 17.05
C ARG A 13 9.45 -18.11 15.90
N ARG A 14 8.56 -17.15 16.17
CA ARG A 14 8.06 -16.19 15.15
C ARG A 14 9.20 -15.34 14.58
N GLU A 15 10.08 -14.82 15.42
CA GLU A 15 11.26 -14.08 14.96
C GLU A 15 12.19 -14.94 14.10
N ARG A 16 12.43 -16.20 14.49
CA ARG A 16 13.26 -17.12 13.70
C ARG A 16 12.64 -17.40 12.33
N GLU A 17 11.32 -17.54 12.27
CA GLU A 17 10.58 -17.74 11.02
C GLU A 17 10.57 -16.48 10.15
N GLU A 18 10.41 -15.29 10.73
CA GLU A 18 10.48 -14.02 10.02
C GLU A 18 11.89 -13.76 9.48
N LYS A 19 12.93 -14.02 10.28
CA LYS A 19 14.33 -13.98 9.84
C LYS A 19 14.58 -14.97 8.70
N ALA A 20 14.04 -16.19 8.80
CA ALA A 20 14.17 -17.20 7.74
C ALA A 20 13.40 -16.84 6.45
N ARG A 21 12.36 -16.01 6.52
CA ARG A 21 11.67 -15.46 5.33
C ARG A 21 12.48 -14.34 4.70
N ALA A 22 12.95 -13.38 5.49
CA ALA A 22 13.78 -12.28 5.00
C ALA A 22 15.08 -12.76 4.34
N VAL A 23 15.71 -13.81 4.89
CA VAL A 23 16.90 -14.41 4.26
C VAL A 23 16.58 -15.03 2.90
N ARG A 24 15.43 -15.70 2.75
CA ARG A 24 14.99 -16.26 1.47
C ARG A 24 14.72 -15.18 0.43
N GLU A 25 14.03 -14.10 0.82
CA GLU A 25 13.77 -12.95 -0.06
C GLU A 25 15.07 -12.26 -0.51
N LEU A 26 16.04 -12.09 0.39
CA LEU A 26 17.36 -11.54 0.03
C LEU A 26 18.15 -12.45 -0.91
N GLU A 27 18.04 -13.77 -0.75
CA GLU A 27 18.66 -14.71 -1.68
C GLU A 27 17.99 -14.70 -3.06
N GLU A 28 16.67 -14.51 -3.13
CA GLU A 28 15.92 -14.34 -4.39
C GLU A 28 16.32 -13.05 -5.11
N LEU A 29 16.34 -11.90 -4.42
CA LEU A 29 16.82 -10.65 -4.99
C LEU A 29 18.27 -10.75 -5.46
N ARG A 30 19.12 -11.48 -4.74
CA ARG A 30 20.51 -11.73 -5.16
C ARG A 30 20.59 -12.60 -6.43
N ARG A 31 19.66 -13.55 -6.60
CA ARG A 31 19.54 -14.36 -7.84
C ARG A 31 19.05 -13.50 -9.00
N GLU A 32 18.09 -12.61 -8.77
CA GLU A 32 17.58 -11.66 -9.77
C GLU A 32 18.64 -10.64 -10.19
N ASP A 33 19.38 -10.05 -9.25
CA ASP A 33 20.52 -9.17 -9.52
C ASP A 33 21.63 -9.89 -10.31
N GLY A 34 21.86 -11.17 -9.99
CA GLY A 34 22.78 -12.03 -10.74
C GLY A 34 22.29 -12.29 -12.17
N ALA A 35 21.00 -12.54 -12.35
CA ALA A 35 20.37 -12.71 -13.65
C ALA A 35 20.41 -11.41 -14.48
N ALA A 36 20.11 -10.27 -13.86
CA ALA A 36 20.16 -8.94 -14.48
C ALA A 36 21.58 -8.58 -14.94
N LYS A 37 22.60 -8.88 -14.12
CA LYS A 37 24.02 -8.74 -14.52
C LYS A 37 24.38 -9.65 -15.70
N GLY A 38 23.92 -10.90 -15.67
CA GLY A 38 24.12 -11.82 -16.79
C GLY A 38 23.44 -11.37 -18.09
N VAL A 39 22.26 -10.74 -18.00
CA VAL A 39 21.58 -10.12 -19.15
C VAL A 39 22.38 -8.91 -19.65
N ALA A 40 22.84 -8.03 -18.76
CA ALA A 40 23.64 -6.86 -19.13
C ALA A 40 24.97 -7.25 -19.82
N GLU A 41 25.66 -8.28 -19.33
CA GLU A 41 26.88 -8.80 -19.98
C GLU A 41 26.61 -9.38 -21.37
N LYS A 42 25.49 -10.10 -21.54
CA LYS A 42 25.05 -10.61 -22.86
C LYS A 42 24.72 -9.48 -23.83
N VAL A 43 24.02 -8.43 -23.36
CA VAL A 43 23.71 -7.24 -24.18
C VAL A 43 25.01 -6.59 -24.65
N GLN A 44 25.98 -6.36 -23.76
CA GLN A 44 27.27 -5.78 -24.15
C GLN A 44 28.05 -6.66 -25.13
N LEU A 45 27.93 -7.98 -25.04
CA LEU A 45 28.59 -8.90 -25.98
C LEU A 45 27.92 -8.81 -27.36
N LEU A 46 26.59 -8.79 -27.41
CA LEU A 46 25.83 -8.60 -28.65
C LEU A 46 26.12 -7.25 -29.30
N GLU A 47 26.21 -6.16 -28.52
CA GLU A 47 26.60 -4.83 -29.03
C GLU A 47 27.96 -4.86 -29.71
N ARG A 48 28.97 -5.47 -29.08
CA ARG A 48 30.31 -5.62 -29.67
C ARG A 48 30.28 -6.44 -30.95
N GLU A 49 29.46 -7.48 -31.02
CA GLU A 49 29.36 -8.32 -32.22
C GLU A 49 28.64 -7.60 -33.36
N VAL A 50 27.62 -6.80 -33.05
CA VAL A 50 26.98 -5.89 -34.01
C VAL A 50 27.97 -4.88 -34.57
N ASP A 51 28.82 -4.29 -33.72
CA ASP A 51 29.81 -3.31 -34.18
C ASP A 51 30.87 -3.94 -35.09
N LYS A 52 31.34 -5.15 -34.77
CA LYS A 52 32.23 -5.92 -35.64
C LYS A 52 31.57 -6.25 -36.99
N SER A 53 30.30 -6.65 -36.97
CA SER A 53 29.53 -6.94 -38.19
C SER A 53 29.39 -5.71 -39.07
N LYS A 54 29.06 -4.55 -38.49
CA LYS A 54 29.02 -3.28 -39.23
C LYS A 54 30.39 -2.89 -39.79
N GLU A 55 31.47 -3.19 -39.08
CA GLU A 55 32.83 -2.94 -39.57
C GLU A 55 33.22 -3.85 -40.73
N SER A 56 32.86 -5.14 -40.68
CA SER A 56 33.11 -6.06 -41.78
C SER A 56 32.25 -5.73 -43.01
N GLU A 57 31.01 -5.29 -42.82
CA GLU A 57 30.15 -4.77 -43.89
C GLU A 57 30.78 -3.53 -44.55
N ARG A 58 31.28 -2.56 -43.77
CA ARG A 58 32.00 -1.40 -44.31
C ARG A 58 33.22 -1.80 -45.14
N LYS A 59 34.04 -2.73 -44.64
CA LYS A 59 35.21 -3.24 -45.37
C LYS A 59 34.80 -3.94 -46.68
N MET A 60 33.70 -4.70 -46.66
CA MET A 60 33.17 -5.34 -47.86
C MET A 60 32.66 -4.31 -48.87
N LEU A 61 31.95 -3.27 -48.42
CA LEU A 61 31.50 -2.16 -49.26
C LEU A 61 32.68 -1.40 -49.87
N GLU A 62 33.73 -1.10 -49.10
CA GLU A 62 34.95 -0.50 -49.62
C GLU A 62 35.63 -1.37 -50.70
N SER A 63 35.70 -2.69 -50.46
CA SER A 63 36.21 -3.65 -51.45
C SER A 63 35.34 -3.69 -52.71
N LEU A 64 34.02 -3.63 -52.58
CA LEU A 64 33.10 -3.62 -53.72
C LEU A 64 33.24 -2.33 -54.52
N ILE A 65 33.36 -1.18 -53.86
CA ILE A 65 33.62 0.12 -54.50
C ILE A 65 34.94 0.06 -55.27
N TYR A 66 35.99 -0.52 -54.68
CA TYR A 66 37.29 -0.69 -55.35
C TYR A 66 37.17 -1.59 -56.58
N GLN A 67 36.51 -2.74 -56.46
CA GLN A 67 36.28 -3.66 -57.58
C GLN A 67 35.46 -3.02 -58.70
N THR A 68 34.42 -2.27 -58.38
CA THR A 68 33.61 -1.53 -59.37
C THR A 68 34.46 -0.51 -60.12
N LYS A 69 35.29 0.26 -59.41
CA LYS A 69 36.22 1.22 -60.06
C LYS A 69 37.21 0.53 -60.99
N GLN A 70 37.76 -0.63 -60.57
CA GLN A 70 38.65 -1.42 -61.43
C GLN A 70 37.91 -1.94 -62.67
N LEU A 71 36.68 -2.41 -62.51
CA LEU A 71 35.87 -2.89 -63.63
C LEU A 71 35.55 -1.75 -64.62
N GLU A 72 35.18 -0.57 -64.13
CA GLU A 72 34.97 0.62 -64.96
C GLU A 72 36.24 1.00 -65.74
N GLN A 73 37.40 0.98 -65.09
CA GLN A 73 38.68 1.27 -65.76
C GLN A 73 38.99 0.22 -66.86
N THR A 74 38.80 -1.06 -66.57
CA THR A 74 39.02 -2.13 -67.58
C THR A 74 38.04 -2.00 -68.74
N LYS A 75 36.79 -1.62 -68.48
CA LYS A 75 35.78 -1.39 -69.52
C LYS A 75 36.18 -0.25 -70.44
N ILE A 76 36.67 0.87 -69.90
CA ILE A 76 37.20 1.98 -70.70
C ILE A 76 38.35 1.50 -71.59
N SER A 77 39.34 0.79 -71.04
CA SER A 77 40.47 0.28 -71.83
C SER A 77 40.06 -0.73 -72.92
N LEU A 78 39.02 -1.53 -72.66
CA LEU A 78 38.46 -2.46 -73.64
C LEU A 78 37.75 -1.72 -74.78
N GLU A 79 37.01 -0.65 -74.46
CA GLU A 79 36.36 0.20 -75.46
C GLU A 79 37.40 0.93 -76.32
N GLU A 80 38.49 1.44 -75.72
CA GLU A 80 39.62 2.03 -76.46
C GLU A 80 40.27 1.02 -77.42
N ALA A 81 40.59 -0.20 -76.94
CA ALA A 81 41.17 -1.25 -77.77
C ALA A 81 40.21 -1.68 -78.90
N ARG A 82 38.90 -1.72 -78.66
CA ARG A 82 37.89 -2.02 -79.70
C ARG A 82 37.89 -0.96 -80.79
N LEU A 83 38.00 0.33 -80.43
CA LEU A 83 38.09 1.42 -81.40
C LEU A 83 39.39 1.32 -82.22
N GLU A 84 40.51 0.98 -81.60
CA GLU A 84 41.78 0.76 -82.29
C GLU A 84 41.70 -0.41 -83.28
N ILE A 85 41.14 -1.55 -82.87
CA ILE A 85 40.93 -2.72 -83.75
C ILE A 85 40.04 -2.35 -84.95
N ALA A 86 38.95 -1.61 -84.74
CA ALA A 86 38.09 -1.16 -85.83
C ALA A 86 38.85 -0.27 -86.83
N THR A 87 39.72 0.60 -86.31
CA THR A 87 40.58 1.48 -87.11
C THR A 87 41.60 0.68 -87.93
N LEU A 88 42.28 -0.29 -87.30
CA LEU A 88 43.22 -1.20 -87.97
C LEU A 88 42.52 -2.08 -89.02
N GLN A 89 41.30 -2.55 -88.76
CA GLN A 89 40.50 -3.30 -89.73
C GLN A 89 40.12 -2.44 -90.95
N GLN A 90 39.82 -1.16 -90.77
CA GLN A 90 39.56 -0.23 -91.86
C GLN A 90 40.83 0.05 -92.67
N ALA A 91 41.97 0.21 -92.00
CA ALA A 91 43.29 0.32 -92.65
C ALA A 91 43.61 -0.95 -93.47
N ASN A 92 43.43 -2.14 -92.92
CA ASN A 92 43.61 -3.40 -93.65
C ASN A 92 42.68 -3.52 -94.86
N LYS A 93 41.41 -3.12 -94.75
CA LYS A 93 40.50 -3.08 -95.91
C LYS A 93 40.98 -2.13 -97.01
N THR A 94 41.55 -0.97 -96.66
CA THR A 94 42.14 -0.05 -97.65
C THR A 94 43.43 -0.60 -98.27
N LEU A 95 44.25 -1.33 -97.51
CA LEU A 95 45.44 -2.03 -98.01
C LEU A 95 45.08 -3.22 -98.91
N GLU A 96 44.03 -3.98 -98.58
CA GLU A 96 43.52 -5.05 -99.43
C GLU A 96 42.94 -4.50 -100.74
N PHE A 97 42.24 -3.37 -100.69
CA PHE A 97 41.76 -2.68 -101.90
C PHE A 97 42.92 -2.14 -102.76
N ALA A 98 44.06 -1.79 -102.15
CA ALA A 98 45.30 -1.43 -102.84
C ALA A 98 46.09 -2.66 -103.35
N SER A 99 45.95 -3.81 -102.69
CA SER A 99 46.56 -5.09 -103.05
C SER A 99 45.84 -5.79 -104.21
N ALA A 100 44.52 -5.65 -104.29
CA ALA A 100 43.67 -6.16 -105.38
C ALA A 100 43.91 -5.50 -106.76
N ARG A 101 44.87 -4.56 -106.87
CA ARG A 101 45.26 -3.84 -108.10
C ARG A 101 46.50 -4.41 -108.82
N ARG A 102 47.07 -5.56 -108.43
CA ARG A 102 48.28 -6.13 -109.07
C ARG A 102 48.18 -7.63 -109.42
N GLY A 103 48.11 -7.92 -110.72
CA GLY A 103 48.90 -8.98 -111.37
C GLY A 103 48.21 -10.27 -111.85
N GLY A 104 48.02 -10.43 -113.18
CA GLY A 104 47.91 -11.73 -113.90
C GLY A 104 49.30 -12.24 -114.36
N ALA A 105 49.54 -13.20 -115.28
CA ALA A 105 48.81 -14.26 -115.99
C ALA A 105 49.88 -15.19 -116.71
N GLU A 106 49.49 -16.43 -117.11
CA GLU A 106 49.95 -17.28 -118.26
C GLU A 106 51.13 -18.34 -118.27
N GLN A 107 50.85 -19.58 -118.76
CA GLN A 107 51.29 -20.22 -120.06
C GLN A 107 51.18 -21.79 -120.08
N PRO A 108 50.94 -22.54 -121.20
CA PRO A 108 50.39 -23.91 -121.18
C PRO A 108 51.18 -25.04 -121.92
N ARG A 109 50.93 -26.31 -121.51
CA ARG A 109 51.04 -27.61 -122.25
C ARG A 109 52.07 -28.70 -121.87
N SER A 110 53.32 -28.43 -121.47
CA SER A 110 54.15 -29.42 -120.73
C SER A 110 53.98 -29.29 -119.20
N ARG A 111 53.42 -28.15 -118.79
CA ARG A 111 52.69 -27.92 -117.54
C ARG A 111 51.39 -28.74 -117.46
N SER A 112 50.83 -29.30 -118.53
CA SER A 112 49.53 -29.99 -118.45
C SER A 112 49.58 -31.30 -117.67
N ARG A 113 50.70 -32.04 -117.72
CA ARG A 113 50.86 -33.28 -116.95
C ARG A 113 51.29 -33.00 -115.51
N LYS A 114 52.23 -32.08 -115.30
CA LYS A 114 52.58 -31.57 -113.97
C LYS A 114 51.38 -30.90 -113.29
N ALA A 115 50.60 -30.07 -113.99
CA ALA A 115 49.37 -29.48 -113.46
C ALA A 115 48.29 -30.52 -113.18
N LEU A 116 48.27 -31.65 -113.90
CA LEU A 116 47.38 -32.75 -113.56
C LEU A 116 47.84 -33.45 -112.28
N ASP A 117 49.14 -33.70 -112.14
CA ASP A 117 49.73 -34.28 -110.92
C ASP A 117 49.56 -33.31 -109.73
N ASP A 118 49.80 -32.02 -109.91
CA ASP A 118 49.60 -30.94 -108.93
C ASP A 118 48.12 -30.77 -108.56
N VAL A 119 47.20 -30.87 -109.53
CA VAL A 119 45.75 -30.91 -109.27
C VAL A 119 45.38 -32.18 -108.51
N SER A 120 46.04 -33.32 -108.75
CA SER A 120 45.79 -34.56 -108.00
C SER A 120 46.26 -34.45 -106.55
N VAL A 121 47.42 -33.83 -106.31
CA VAL A 121 47.92 -33.52 -104.96
C VAL A 121 46.97 -32.52 -104.27
N ALA A 122 46.60 -31.43 -104.94
CA ALA A 122 45.67 -30.45 -104.41
C ALA A 122 44.29 -31.06 -104.08
N LEU A 123 43.80 -31.99 -104.90
CA LEU A 123 42.54 -32.70 -104.63
C LEU A 123 42.68 -33.63 -103.42
N ALA A 124 43.82 -34.31 -103.26
CA ALA A 124 44.09 -35.15 -102.10
C ALA A 124 44.17 -34.30 -100.82
N ASP A 125 44.84 -33.14 -100.87
CA ASP A 125 44.93 -32.19 -99.77
C ASP A 125 43.55 -31.63 -99.41
N VAL A 126 42.77 -31.16 -100.38
CA VAL A 126 41.38 -30.70 -100.17
C VAL A 126 40.50 -31.82 -99.61
N THR A 127 40.71 -33.08 -100.01
CA THR A 127 39.98 -34.23 -99.46
C THR A 127 40.36 -34.51 -98.01
N MET A 128 41.64 -34.40 -97.67
CA MET A 128 42.13 -34.55 -96.30
C MET A 128 41.67 -33.40 -95.40
N GLU A 129 41.72 -32.17 -95.89
CA GLU A 129 41.17 -30.99 -95.23
C GLU A 129 39.65 -31.14 -95.02
N ALA A 130 38.90 -31.59 -96.03
CA ALA A 130 37.47 -31.85 -95.89
C ALA A 130 37.16 -32.92 -94.83
N LYS A 131 37.99 -33.97 -94.73
CA LYS A 131 37.88 -34.98 -93.66
C LYS A 131 38.20 -34.40 -92.29
N GLN A 132 39.23 -33.56 -92.19
CA GLN A 132 39.63 -32.92 -90.95
C GLN A 132 38.57 -31.91 -90.47
N VAL A 133 38.04 -31.10 -91.38
CA VAL A 133 36.91 -30.20 -91.11
C VAL A 133 35.68 -30.99 -90.66
N LYS A 134 35.40 -32.14 -91.29
CA LYS A 134 34.29 -33.01 -90.85
C LYS A 134 34.52 -33.57 -89.44
N ALA A 135 35.74 -33.95 -89.09
CA ALA A 135 36.08 -34.40 -87.75
C ALA A 135 35.91 -33.27 -86.71
N TRP A 136 36.43 -32.07 -86.99
CA TRP A 136 36.22 -30.90 -86.14
C TRP A 136 34.75 -30.51 -86.01
N LEU A 137 33.96 -30.64 -87.08
CA LEU A 137 32.51 -30.39 -87.01
C LEU A 137 31.82 -31.41 -86.09
N SER A 138 32.18 -32.70 -86.16
CA SER A 138 31.62 -33.71 -85.27
C SER A 138 32.02 -33.50 -83.81
N GLU A 139 33.25 -33.06 -83.56
CA GLU A 139 33.74 -32.72 -82.22
C GLU A 139 33.02 -31.49 -81.66
N ALA A 140 32.92 -30.41 -82.44
CA ALA A 140 32.17 -29.22 -82.06
C ALA A 140 30.67 -29.52 -81.83
N GLN A 141 30.07 -30.42 -82.62
CA GLN A 141 28.69 -30.84 -82.42
C GLN A 141 28.53 -31.59 -81.09
N ALA A 142 29.44 -32.51 -80.76
CA ALA A 142 29.41 -33.23 -79.48
C ALA A 142 29.61 -32.28 -78.28
N GLU A 143 30.47 -31.26 -78.41
CA GLU A 143 30.65 -30.23 -77.39
C GLU A 143 29.38 -29.39 -77.18
N VAL A 144 28.68 -29.02 -78.26
CA VAL A 144 27.40 -28.30 -78.17
C VAL A 144 26.33 -29.17 -77.51
N GLU A 145 26.25 -30.45 -77.86
CA GLU A 145 25.31 -31.40 -77.24
C GLU A 145 25.63 -31.57 -75.74
N ALA A 146 26.89 -31.76 -75.36
CA ALA A 146 27.33 -31.85 -73.97
C ALA A 146 27.04 -30.55 -73.19
N GLY A 147 27.33 -29.38 -73.80
CA GLY A 147 27.03 -28.08 -73.24
C GLY A 147 25.52 -27.86 -73.05
N SER A 148 24.70 -28.32 -74.00
CA SER A 148 23.24 -28.23 -73.89
C SER A 148 22.69 -29.11 -72.75
N ALA A 149 23.28 -30.30 -72.55
CA ALA A 149 22.93 -31.19 -71.44
C ALA A 149 23.36 -30.60 -70.09
N GLU A 150 24.53 -29.97 -70.02
CA GLU A 150 25.00 -29.21 -68.85
C GLU A 150 24.05 -28.07 -68.48
N VAL A 151 23.67 -27.25 -69.47
CA VAL A 151 22.70 -26.17 -69.28
C VAL A 151 21.36 -26.70 -68.80
N GLY A 152 20.89 -27.84 -69.34
CA GLY A 152 19.68 -28.51 -68.87
C GLY A 152 19.76 -28.93 -67.40
N ARG A 153 20.88 -29.53 -66.99
CA ARG A 153 21.11 -29.95 -65.60
C ARG A 153 21.19 -28.75 -64.64
N LEU A 154 21.90 -27.70 -65.02
CA LEU A 154 21.99 -26.47 -64.21
C LEU A 154 20.64 -25.78 -64.07
N ARG A 155 19.81 -25.76 -65.12
CA ARG A 155 18.42 -25.25 -65.04
C ARG A 155 17.57 -26.09 -64.08
N ALA A 156 17.67 -27.41 -64.13
CA ALA A 156 16.95 -28.29 -63.20
C ALA A 156 17.43 -28.09 -61.75
N ALA A 157 18.74 -27.96 -61.54
CA ALA A 157 19.31 -27.69 -60.22
C ALA A 157 18.85 -26.32 -59.67
N LEU A 158 18.81 -25.29 -60.51
CA LEU A 158 18.30 -23.97 -60.14
C LEU A 158 16.81 -24.03 -59.76
N ALA A 159 15.99 -24.75 -60.54
CA ALA A 159 14.57 -24.92 -60.25
C ALA A 159 14.33 -25.67 -58.92
N ALA A 160 15.13 -26.70 -58.65
CA ALA A 160 15.09 -27.43 -57.38
C ALA A 160 15.52 -26.53 -56.21
N ALA A 161 16.59 -25.74 -56.38
CA ALA A 161 17.05 -24.81 -55.36
C ALA A 161 16.03 -23.69 -55.08
N SER A 162 15.34 -23.17 -56.11
CA SER A 162 14.28 -22.18 -55.91
C SER A 162 13.08 -22.78 -55.17
N ALA A 163 12.69 -24.00 -55.51
CA ALA A 163 11.59 -24.69 -54.82
C ALA A 163 11.94 -24.96 -53.34
N GLU A 164 13.19 -25.35 -53.05
CA GLU A 164 13.66 -25.52 -51.68
C GLU A 164 13.61 -24.20 -50.90
N ARG A 165 14.11 -23.12 -51.49
CA ARG A 165 14.07 -21.79 -50.87
C ARG A 165 12.64 -21.37 -50.54
N ASP A 166 11.71 -21.58 -51.46
CA ASP A 166 10.32 -21.21 -51.26
C ASP A 166 9.63 -22.08 -50.19
N ARG A 167 9.99 -23.37 -50.10
CA ARG A 167 9.56 -24.24 -48.99
C ARG A 167 10.08 -23.76 -47.64
N SER A 168 11.39 -23.52 -47.51
CA SER A 168 11.97 -23.02 -46.26
C SER A 168 11.40 -21.65 -45.86
N ARG A 169 11.05 -20.81 -46.84
CA ARG A 169 10.37 -19.54 -46.58
C ARG A 169 8.98 -19.75 -45.99
N LEU A 170 8.17 -20.64 -46.57
CA LEU A 170 6.83 -20.94 -46.04
C LEU A 170 6.92 -21.52 -44.62
N GLU A 171 7.85 -22.43 -44.35
CA GLU A 171 8.09 -22.96 -43.01
C GLU A 171 8.46 -21.86 -42.01
N ALA A 172 9.32 -20.90 -42.41
CA ALA A 172 9.67 -19.76 -41.58
C ALA A 172 8.48 -18.85 -41.31
N ASP A 173 7.64 -18.58 -42.32
CA ASP A 173 6.43 -17.76 -42.21
C ASP A 173 5.40 -18.44 -41.28
N GLU A 174 5.21 -19.76 -41.39
CA GLU A 174 4.36 -20.55 -40.48
C GLU A 174 4.88 -20.55 -39.04
N CYS A 175 6.19 -20.72 -38.85
CA CYS A 175 6.83 -20.62 -37.54
C CYS A 175 6.63 -19.23 -36.93
N ALA A 176 6.80 -18.17 -37.72
CA ALA A 176 6.59 -16.79 -37.28
C ALA A 176 5.13 -16.56 -36.87
N ALA A 177 4.17 -17.05 -37.66
CA ALA A 177 2.75 -16.98 -37.32
C ALA A 177 2.44 -17.73 -36.01
N ALA A 178 2.94 -18.95 -35.85
CA ALA A 178 2.74 -19.74 -34.63
C ALA A 178 3.35 -19.08 -33.39
N TRP A 179 4.51 -18.41 -33.53
CA TRP A 179 5.09 -17.62 -32.44
C TRP A 179 4.30 -16.35 -32.16
N GLY A 180 3.82 -15.66 -33.19
CA GLY A 180 2.94 -14.50 -33.03
C GLY A 180 1.64 -14.86 -32.30
N ASP A 181 1.07 -16.04 -32.56
CA ASP A 181 -0.12 -16.52 -31.85
C ASP A 181 0.16 -16.79 -30.37
N LYS A 182 1.30 -17.42 -30.06
CA LYS A 182 1.75 -17.65 -28.68
C LYS A 182 2.01 -16.33 -27.95
N GLU A 183 2.66 -15.37 -28.61
CA GLU A 183 2.92 -14.05 -28.06
C GLU A 183 1.62 -13.33 -27.72
N ARG A 184 0.61 -13.35 -28.61
CA ARG A 184 -0.71 -12.76 -28.34
C ARG A 184 -1.36 -13.36 -27.09
N VAL A 185 -1.36 -14.68 -26.97
CA VAL A 185 -1.93 -15.36 -25.79
C VAL A 185 -1.17 -14.97 -24.51
N LEU A 186 0.16 -14.90 -24.55
CA LEU A 186 0.95 -14.46 -23.41
C LEU A 186 0.63 -13.02 -23.00
N LEU A 187 0.49 -12.10 -23.97
CA LEU A 187 0.12 -10.72 -23.71
C LEU A 187 -1.29 -10.60 -23.12
N ASP A 188 -2.23 -11.43 -23.57
CA ASP A 188 -3.58 -11.48 -23.00
C ASP A 188 -3.57 -12.00 -21.55
N CYS A 189 -2.75 -13.02 -21.25
CA CYS A 189 -2.54 -13.49 -19.88
C CYS A 189 -1.93 -12.40 -18.98
N VAL A 190 -0.94 -11.66 -19.47
CA VAL A 190 -0.34 -10.53 -18.74
C VAL A 190 -1.39 -9.46 -18.46
N ARG A 191 -2.17 -9.07 -19.48
CA ARG A 191 -3.25 -8.09 -19.32
C ARG A 191 -4.28 -8.52 -18.29
N ALA A 192 -4.73 -9.78 -18.34
CA ALA A 192 -5.67 -10.32 -17.37
C ALA A 192 -5.10 -10.27 -15.93
N ALA A 193 -3.83 -10.65 -15.75
CA ALA A 193 -3.15 -10.59 -14.46
C ALA A 193 -2.99 -9.15 -13.95
N GLU A 194 -2.68 -8.19 -14.82
CA GLU A 194 -2.62 -6.76 -14.47
C GLU A 194 -3.98 -6.22 -14.02
N GLU A 195 -5.05 -6.60 -14.71
CA GLU A 195 -6.41 -6.21 -14.31
C GLU A 195 -6.82 -6.81 -12.97
N GLU A 196 -6.47 -8.08 -12.71
CA GLU A 196 -6.68 -8.73 -11.41
C GLU A 196 -5.90 -8.04 -10.29
N ALA A 197 -4.63 -7.72 -10.53
CA ALA A 197 -3.81 -6.95 -9.60
C ALA A 197 -4.43 -5.55 -9.35
N GLY A 198 -4.94 -4.91 -10.39
CA GLY A 198 -5.68 -3.65 -10.30
C GLY A 198 -6.96 -3.77 -9.46
N ARG A 199 -7.74 -4.85 -9.63
CA ARG A 199 -8.93 -5.14 -8.79
C ARG A 199 -8.53 -5.34 -7.33
N ALA A 200 -7.54 -6.19 -7.06
CA ALA A 200 -7.05 -6.45 -5.72
C ALA A 200 -6.54 -5.17 -5.01
N ARG A 201 -5.84 -4.28 -5.73
CA ARG A 201 -5.40 -2.98 -5.18
C ARG A 201 -6.58 -2.09 -4.79
N ARG A 202 -7.60 -1.97 -5.64
CA ARG A 202 -8.79 -1.15 -5.34
C ARG A 202 -9.54 -1.68 -4.12
N ASP A 203 -9.69 -3.00 -4.02
CA ASP A 203 -10.36 -3.60 -2.87
C ASP A 203 -9.53 -3.49 -1.59
N ASN A 204 -8.20 -3.57 -1.68
CA ASN A 204 -7.31 -3.27 -0.56
C ASN A 204 -7.48 -1.82 -0.07
N THR A 205 -7.55 -0.84 -0.98
CA THR A 205 -7.84 0.56 -0.63
C THR A 205 -9.16 0.69 0.12
N LYS A 206 -10.25 0.09 -0.37
CA LYS A 206 -11.56 0.09 0.32
C LYS A 206 -11.48 -0.57 1.70
N LEU A 207 -10.73 -1.66 1.84
CA LEU A 207 -10.53 -2.33 3.13
C LEU A 207 -9.75 -1.43 4.11
N VAL A 208 -8.70 -0.75 3.65
CA VAL A 208 -7.94 0.21 4.47
C VAL A 208 -8.81 1.39 4.90
N GLU A 209 -9.65 1.92 4.00
CA GLU A 209 -10.61 2.98 4.31
C GLU A 209 -11.65 2.53 5.34
N SER A 210 -12.25 1.33 5.16
CA SER A 210 -13.20 0.80 6.14
C SER A 210 -12.55 0.54 7.51
N GLN A 211 -11.30 0.05 7.54
CA GLN A 211 -10.52 -0.08 8.78
C GLN A 211 -10.24 1.27 9.43
N ARG A 212 -9.99 2.33 8.66
CA ARG A 212 -9.84 3.69 9.19
C ARG A 212 -11.13 4.16 9.86
N VAL A 213 -12.28 4.01 9.18
CA VAL A 213 -13.59 4.38 9.75
C VAL A 213 -13.88 3.64 11.05
N ILE A 214 -13.59 2.34 11.11
CA ILE A 214 -13.76 1.54 12.35
C ILE A 214 -12.84 2.05 13.48
N ARG A 215 -11.60 2.44 13.17
CA ARG A 215 -10.69 3.02 14.17
C ARG A 215 -11.20 4.36 14.69
N ASP A 216 -11.69 5.21 13.80
CA ASP A 216 -12.24 6.52 14.14
C ASP A 216 -13.50 6.38 15.00
N GLU A 217 -14.40 5.44 14.67
CA GLU A 217 -15.60 5.17 15.47
C GLU A 217 -15.24 4.56 16.84
N ASN A 218 -14.27 3.67 16.92
CA ASN A 218 -13.76 3.16 18.21
C ASN A 218 -13.10 4.26 19.06
N ALA A 219 -12.49 5.28 18.46
CA ALA A 219 -12.01 6.44 19.20
C ALA A 219 -13.18 7.26 19.76
N ARG A 220 -14.18 7.56 18.92
CA ARG A 220 -15.41 8.26 19.34
C ARG A 220 -16.16 7.54 20.46
N LEU A 221 -16.36 6.23 20.34
CA LEU A 221 -17.03 5.43 21.38
C LEU A 221 -16.26 5.44 22.70
N ARG A 222 -14.92 5.43 22.67
CA ARG A 222 -14.10 5.55 23.88
C ARG A 222 -14.27 6.92 24.53
N ASP A 223 -14.37 7.99 23.75
CA ASP A 223 -14.56 9.34 24.30
C ASP A 223 -15.97 9.53 24.88
N VAL A 224 -17.01 9.00 24.21
CA VAL A 224 -18.37 8.94 24.77
C VAL A 224 -18.38 8.16 26.09
N LEU A 225 -17.67 7.02 26.16
CA LEU A 225 -17.59 6.24 27.40
C LEU A 225 -16.86 6.99 28.52
N LYS A 226 -15.76 7.69 28.21
CA LYS A 226 -15.06 8.56 29.18
C LYS A 226 -15.99 9.65 29.71
N GLN A 227 -16.74 10.30 28.81
CA GLN A 227 -17.70 11.33 29.21
C GLN A 227 -18.80 10.76 30.11
N ALA A 228 -19.38 9.61 29.76
CA ALA A 228 -20.40 8.95 30.58
C ALA A 228 -19.86 8.57 31.98
N VAL A 229 -18.60 8.15 32.08
CA VAL A 229 -17.94 7.88 33.36
C VAL A 229 -17.74 9.15 34.18
N ALA A 230 -17.33 10.25 33.53
CA ALA A 230 -17.20 11.56 34.19
C ALA A 230 -18.57 12.04 34.72
N ASP A 231 -19.61 11.97 33.90
CA ASP A 231 -20.97 12.36 34.27
C ASP A 231 -21.50 11.48 35.43
N ALA A 232 -21.31 10.17 35.36
CA ALA A 232 -21.68 9.25 36.44
C ALA A 232 -20.92 9.55 37.75
N SER A 233 -19.65 9.96 37.65
CA SER A 233 -18.87 10.38 38.82
C SER A 233 -19.41 11.68 39.44
N ALA A 234 -19.77 12.68 38.62
CA ALA A 234 -20.37 13.92 39.09
C ALA A 234 -21.73 13.70 39.76
N VAL A 235 -22.56 12.80 39.22
CA VAL A 235 -23.83 12.40 39.84
C VAL A 235 -23.61 11.70 41.18
N ARG A 236 -22.63 10.78 41.26
CA ARG A 236 -22.28 10.11 42.53
C ARG A 236 -21.86 11.14 43.58
N ASP A 237 -20.98 12.07 43.23
CA ASP A 237 -20.50 13.10 44.15
C ASP A 237 -21.64 14.03 44.60
N SER A 238 -22.57 14.36 43.70
CA SER A 238 -23.80 15.11 44.03
C SER A 238 -24.73 14.34 44.98
N LEU A 239 -24.86 13.02 44.80
CA LEU A 239 -25.62 12.16 45.70
C LEU A 239 -24.97 12.05 47.09
N GLU A 240 -23.64 12.02 47.15
CA GLU A 240 -22.90 12.01 48.42
C GLU A 240 -23.12 13.32 49.19
N LEU A 241 -23.09 14.48 48.52
CA LEU A 241 -23.46 15.77 49.12
C LEU A 241 -24.89 15.76 49.64
N ALA A 242 -25.86 15.30 48.85
CA ALA A 242 -27.26 15.21 49.27
C ALA A 242 -27.46 14.27 50.48
N ARG A 243 -26.72 13.15 50.54
CA ARG A 243 -26.73 12.25 51.70
C ARG A 243 -26.12 12.91 52.94
N ALA A 244 -25.02 13.63 52.80
CA ALA A 244 -24.39 14.36 53.88
C ALA A 244 -25.31 15.46 54.45
N ASP A 245 -25.99 16.20 53.57
CA ASP A 245 -26.95 17.23 53.99
C ASP A 245 -28.19 16.63 54.66
N ASN A 246 -28.71 15.49 54.16
CA ASN A 246 -29.81 14.79 54.81
C ASN A 246 -29.42 14.28 56.20
N ALA A 247 -28.21 13.76 56.38
CA ALA A 247 -27.69 13.40 57.70
C ALA A 247 -27.66 14.62 58.65
N ARG A 248 -27.12 15.76 58.19
CA ARG A 248 -27.09 17.01 58.96
C ARG A 248 -28.50 17.51 59.34
N LEU A 249 -29.46 17.41 58.42
CA LEU A 249 -30.85 17.78 58.70
C LEU A 249 -31.50 16.85 59.72
N ASN A 250 -31.25 15.54 59.65
CA ASN A 250 -31.75 14.59 60.65
C ASN A 250 -31.17 14.86 62.04
N ASP A 251 -29.87 15.15 62.14
CA ASP A 251 -29.23 15.52 63.40
C ASP A 251 -29.87 16.79 63.99
N ALA A 252 -30.08 17.82 63.14
CA ALA A 252 -30.74 19.05 63.55
C ALA A 252 -32.20 18.81 64.00
N VAL A 253 -32.94 17.91 63.33
CA VAL A 253 -34.29 17.50 63.76
C VAL A 253 -34.23 16.81 65.12
N ALA A 254 -33.31 15.87 65.33
CA ALA A 254 -33.15 15.16 66.59
C ALA A 254 -32.82 16.13 67.76
N ASP A 255 -31.96 17.12 67.52
CA ASP A 255 -31.66 18.18 68.49
C ASP A 255 -32.92 19.00 68.85
N LYS A 256 -33.71 19.39 67.84
CA LYS A 256 -34.98 20.12 68.05
C LYS A 256 -36.01 19.27 68.79
N GLU A 257 -36.12 17.98 68.48
CA GLU A 257 -36.98 17.06 69.21
C GLU A 257 -36.55 16.91 70.68
N SER A 258 -35.24 16.87 70.93
CA SER A 258 -34.68 16.85 72.29
C SER A 258 -35.01 18.13 73.07
N ALA A 259 -34.82 19.29 72.45
CA ALA A 259 -35.17 20.58 73.05
C ALA A 259 -36.67 20.69 73.34
N LEU A 260 -37.53 20.24 72.41
CA LEU A 260 -38.98 20.19 72.62
C LEU A 260 -39.38 19.25 73.76
N ARG A 261 -38.73 18.09 73.88
CA ARG A 261 -38.94 17.18 75.02
C ARG A 261 -38.56 17.84 76.34
N SER A 262 -37.42 18.54 76.41
CA SER A 262 -37.02 19.30 77.60
C SER A 262 -38.05 20.37 77.96
N LEU A 263 -38.46 21.18 76.99
CA LEU A 263 -39.45 22.25 77.21
C LEU A 263 -40.80 21.70 77.70
N ARG A 264 -41.24 20.55 77.19
CA ARG A 264 -42.45 19.87 77.69
C ARG A 264 -42.30 19.44 79.15
N GLN A 265 -41.15 18.87 79.52
CA GLN A 265 -40.86 18.48 80.90
C GLN A 265 -40.85 19.70 81.82
N GLU A 266 -40.18 20.79 81.42
CA GLU A 266 -40.17 22.06 82.15
C GLU A 266 -41.58 22.65 82.30
N TYR A 267 -42.37 22.65 81.23
CA TYR A 267 -43.79 23.07 81.27
C TYR A 267 -44.61 22.23 82.24
N ASP A 268 -44.46 20.90 82.21
CA ASP A 268 -45.15 20.02 83.15
C ASP A 268 -44.72 20.29 84.60
N CYS A 269 -43.43 20.56 84.86
CA CYS A 269 -42.94 20.99 86.17
C CYS A 269 -43.57 22.31 86.61
N VAL A 270 -43.61 23.32 85.72
CA VAL A 270 -44.24 24.62 86.00
C VAL A 270 -45.72 24.43 86.29
N ARG A 271 -46.45 23.66 85.49
CA ARG A 271 -47.87 23.36 85.69
C ARG A 271 -48.13 22.69 87.04
N VAL A 272 -47.28 21.74 87.45
CA VAL A 272 -47.38 21.11 88.78
C VAL A 272 -47.10 22.14 89.89
N SER A 273 -46.08 22.99 89.73
CA SER A 273 -45.77 24.05 90.70
C SER A 273 -46.87 25.11 90.79
N GLU A 274 -47.51 25.46 89.67
CA GLU A 274 -48.65 26.36 89.60
C GLU A 274 -49.85 25.75 90.31
N ALA A 275 -50.19 24.48 90.02
CA ALA A 275 -51.27 23.78 90.71
C ALA A 275 -51.04 23.70 92.23
N ALA A 276 -49.79 23.47 92.66
CA ALA A 276 -49.40 23.50 94.06
C ALA A 276 -49.57 24.89 94.68
N ALA A 277 -49.07 25.94 94.02
CA ALA A 277 -49.24 27.33 94.47
C ALA A 277 -50.71 27.74 94.54
N GLN A 278 -51.53 27.35 93.55
CA GLN A 278 -52.97 27.56 93.56
C GLN A 278 -53.66 26.82 94.73
N ALA A 279 -53.23 25.61 95.06
CA ALA A 279 -53.74 24.87 96.22
C ALA A 279 -53.38 25.58 97.53
N SER A 280 -52.13 26.04 97.69
CA SER A 280 -51.71 26.84 98.84
C SER A 280 -52.46 28.16 98.96
N LEU A 281 -52.71 28.86 97.84
CA LEU A 281 -53.53 30.08 97.83
C LEU A 281 -54.98 29.80 98.24
N LYS A 282 -55.58 28.70 97.77
CA LYS A 282 -56.93 28.27 98.19
C LYS A 282 -56.96 27.97 99.69
N GLU A 283 -55.97 27.26 100.20
CA GLU A 283 -55.83 26.95 101.63
C GLU A 283 -55.71 28.23 102.49
N LEU A 284 -54.82 29.15 102.12
CA LEU A 284 -54.69 30.45 102.77
C LEU A 284 -56.00 31.25 102.72
N ASN A 285 -56.72 31.24 101.60
CA ASN A 285 -58.01 31.92 101.47
C ASN A 285 -59.09 31.27 102.35
N THR A 286 -59.10 29.94 102.49
CA THR A 286 -59.97 29.25 103.46
C THR A 286 -59.62 29.58 104.91
N LEU A 287 -58.32 29.68 105.24
CA LEU A 287 -57.86 30.13 106.57
C LEU A 287 -58.25 31.58 106.83
N LEU A 288 -58.12 32.45 105.83
CA LEU A 288 -58.58 33.84 105.90
C LEU A 288 -60.08 33.86 106.16
N ALA A 289 -60.89 33.16 105.35
CA ALA A 289 -62.34 33.05 105.53
C ALA A 289 -62.75 32.50 106.90
N ALA A 290 -62.04 31.48 107.42
CA ALA A 290 -62.25 30.96 108.78
C ALA A 290 -61.91 31.99 109.86
N THR A 291 -60.87 32.81 109.66
CA THR A 291 -60.47 33.90 110.57
C THR A 291 -61.46 35.08 110.50
N THR A 292 -61.93 35.46 109.32
CA THR A 292 -63.02 36.45 109.16
C THR A 292 -64.32 35.93 109.76
N THR A 293 -64.62 34.63 109.66
CA THR A 293 -65.81 34.03 110.32
C THR A 293 -65.65 34.01 111.85
N THR A 294 -64.43 33.83 112.38
CA THR A 294 -64.11 33.88 113.82
C THR A 294 -64.13 35.31 114.39
N THR A 295 -63.95 36.33 113.55
CA THR A 295 -64.00 37.75 113.95
C THR A 295 -65.33 38.44 113.58
N ALA A 296 -66.18 37.81 112.75
CA ALA A 296 -67.49 38.28 112.33
C ALA A 296 -68.67 37.59 113.04
N CYS A 297 -68.51 37.19 114.30
CA CYS A 297 -69.63 36.93 115.23
C CYS A 297 -70.29 38.23 115.75
N ARG A 298 -70.16 39.35 115.04
CA ARG A 298 -70.98 40.55 115.23
C ARG A 298 -71.38 41.16 113.89
N CYS A 299 -72.69 41.09 113.64
CA CYS A 299 -73.51 42.02 112.87
C CYS A 299 -73.82 41.69 111.39
N SER A 300 -75.10 41.92 111.10
CA SER A 300 -75.94 41.51 109.98
C SER A 300 -75.80 42.38 108.71
N THR A 301 -76.12 41.81 107.52
CA THR A 301 -76.86 42.30 106.30
C THR A 301 -76.86 43.80 105.89
N PRO A 302 -77.12 44.24 104.62
CA PRO A 302 -77.36 43.56 103.31
C PRO A 302 -76.72 44.22 102.03
N ALA A 303 -77.05 43.65 100.84
CA ALA A 303 -77.36 44.27 99.53
C ALA A 303 -76.30 44.67 98.44
N SER A 304 -76.66 44.27 97.20
CA SER A 304 -76.51 44.90 95.86
C SER A 304 -75.32 44.58 94.91
N ALA A 305 -75.71 44.25 93.67
CA ALA A 305 -74.96 44.04 92.40
C ALA A 305 -74.51 45.39 91.74
N PRO A 306 -73.91 45.50 90.52
CA PRO A 306 -73.61 44.51 89.45
C PRO A 306 -72.23 44.68 88.71
N ALA A 307 -72.05 43.90 87.63
CA ALA A 307 -71.38 44.22 86.35
C ALA A 307 -69.99 43.61 85.99
N ALA A 308 -70.04 42.78 84.94
CA ALA A 308 -69.26 42.81 83.69
C ALA A 308 -67.73 42.61 83.67
N ALA A 309 -67.27 41.58 82.94
CA ALA A 309 -66.23 41.72 81.90
C ALA A 309 -66.15 40.49 80.97
N THR A 310 -66.61 40.71 79.73
CA THR A 310 -66.05 40.23 78.44
C THR A 310 -65.78 38.74 78.22
N ASP A 311 -66.78 38.10 77.63
CA ASP A 311 -66.60 37.18 76.51
C ASP A 311 -65.98 37.95 75.31
N ARG A 312 -64.87 37.45 74.77
CA ARG A 312 -64.30 37.91 73.49
C ARG A 312 -63.96 36.68 72.66
N GLY A 313 -64.89 36.34 71.78
CA GLY A 313 -64.57 35.66 70.53
C GLY A 313 -63.65 36.54 69.67
N PHE A 314 -62.76 35.89 68.93
CA PHE A 314 -62.21 36.44 67.72
C PHE A 314 -62.05 35.32 66.69
N ASP A 315 -63.01 35.27 65.76
CA ASP A 315 -62.86 34.65 64.45
C ASP A 315 -61.76 35.39 63.67
N GLN A 316 -60.86 34.64 63.04
CA GLN A 316 -60.22 35.11 61.82
C GLN A 316 -60.08 33.98 60.80
N ARG A 317 -61.16 33.84 60.02
CA ARG A 317 -61.16 33.99 58.57
C ARG A 317 -60.16 33.13 57.80
N VAL A 318 -60.70 32.00 57.35
CA VAL A 318 -60.31 31.32 56.10
C VAL A 318 -60.30 32.32 54.93
N PRO A 319 -59.34 32.21 54.00
CA PRO A 319 -59.65 32.43 52.59
C PRO A 319 -59.44 31.14 51.80
N ASN A 320 -60.50 30.74 51.12
CA ASN A 320 -60.48 29.73 50.07
C ASN A 320 -60.33 30.41 48.70
N GLY A 321 -59.66 29.74 47.76
CA GLY A 321 -59.52 30.09 46.34
C GLY A 321 -58.08 30.49 45.95
N SER A 322 -57.50 30.09 44.83
CA SER A 322 -57.91 29.22 43.72
C SER A 322 -56.66 28.95 42.87
N SER A 323 -56.62 27.76 42.25
CA SER A 323 -56.01 27.45 40.93
C SER A 323 -54.59 27.94 40.59
N ASN A 324 -53.64 27.01 40.47
CA ASN A 324 -53.15 26.51 39.17
C ASN A 324 -52.11 25.40 39.38
N GLY A 325 -52.23 24.30 38.62
CA GLY A 325 -51.26 23.20 38.56
C GLY A 325 -49.90 23.63 37.99
N PRO A 326 -48.90 22.73 37.93
CA PRO A 326 -49.02 21.54 37.09
C PRO A 326 -48.53 20.22 37.72
N THR A 327 -49.27 19.16 37.38
CA THR A 327 -48.83 17.84 36.90
C THR A 327 -47.51 17.25 37.41
N LEU A 328 -47.64 16.27 38.30
CA LEU A 328 -46.69 15.17 38.53
C LEU A 328 -46.76 14.13 37.39
N PRO A 329 -45.66 13.39 37.12
CA PRO A 329 -45.76 11.98 36.78
C PRO A 329 -45.24 11.10 37.92
N GLN A 330 -46.21 10.39 38.51
CA GLN A 330 -46.19 9.03 39.02
C GLN A 330 -44.91 8.22 38.80
N TRP A 331 -44.29 7.78 39.90
CA TRP A 331 -43.47 6.56 39.94
C TRP A 331 -44.04 5.59 40.97
N LEU A 332 -44.27 4.37 40.49
CA LEU A 332 -44.87 3.24 41.17
C LEU A 332 -43.85 2.64 42.17
N VAL A 333 -44.26 2.49 43.43
CA VAL A 333 -43.50 1.77 44.45
C VAL A 333 -43.79 0.28 44.32
N HIS A 334 -42.77 -0.51 44.03
CA HIS A 334 -42.74 -1.91 44.45
C HIS A 334 -41.65 -2.08 45.50
N ALA A 335 -42.08 -2.43 46.70
CA ALA A 335 -41.23 -2.86 47.80
C ALA A 335 -41.12 -4.39 47.77
N ASP A 336 -39.90 -4.91 47.93
CA ASP A 336 -39.72 -6.19 48.62
C ASP A 336 -38.34 -6.27 49.32
N LYS A 337 -38.35 -7.01 50.43
CA LYS A 337 -37.46 -7.01 51.61
C LYS A 337 -35.98 -7.40 51.39
N PRO A 338 -35.05 -7.03 52.31
CA PRO A 338 -33.74 -7.67 52.43
C PRO A 338 -33.68 -8.73 53.55
N ARG A 339 -32.90 -9.79 53.33
CA ARG A 339 -32.34 -10.68 54.37
C ARG A 339 -30.82 -10.45 54.43
N THR A 340 -30.30 -10.32 55.66
CA THR A 340 -28.87 -10.22 56.07
C THR A 340 -28.22 -11.62 56.16
N PRO A 341 -26.98 -11.81 56.70
CA PRO A 341 -25.70 -11.08 56.67
C PRO A 341 -24.47 -12.01 56.37
N ALA A 342 -23.24 -11.46 56.30
CA ALA A 342 -22.06 -11.88 57.11
C ALA A 342 -20.72 -11.43 56.46
N GLY A 343 -19.80 -10.93 57.29
CA GLY A 343 -18.41 -10.66 56.86
C GLY A 343 -17.61 -9.79 57.82
N SER A 344 -17.25 -10.37 58.97
CA SER A 344 -16.49 -9.77 60.07
C SER A 344 -15.07 -9.32 59.68
N ARG A 345 -14.63 -8.18 60.22
CA ARG A 345 -13.21 -7.79 60.31
C ARG A 345 -12.51 -8.61 61.40
N ARG A 346 -11.25 -9.00 61.18
CA ARG A 346 -10.16 -8.56 62.07
C ARG A 346 -8.74 -8.87 61.56
N PHE A 347 -7.93 -7.86 61.84
CA PHE A 347 -6.49 -7.64 61.81
C PHE A 347 -5.68 -8.63 62.65
N SER A 348 -4.42 -8.92 62.27
CA SER A 348 -3.26 -9.08 63.19
C SER A 348 -1.91 -9.17 62.47
N GLN A 349 -0.88 -8.75 63.21
CA GLN A 349 0.45 -8.27 62.84
C GLN A 349 1.54 -9.36 62.81
N SER A 350 2.71 -8.92 62.30
CA SER A 350 4.08 -9.21 62.79
C SER A 350 4.78 -10.49 62.33
N ALA A 351 5.91 -10.34 61.63
CA ALA A 351 7.24 -10.39 62.24
C ALA A 351 8.35 -10.35 61.17
N ARG A 352 9.39 -9.58 61.47
CA ARG A 352 10.65 -9.40 60.73
C ARG A 352 11.66 -10.40 61.32
N MET A 353 12.53 -11.01 60.50
CA MET A 353 13.99 -11.13 60.70
C MET A 353 14.68 -12.06 59.67
N GLY A 354 15.83 -11.61 59.14
CA GLY A 354 16.88 -12.41 58.47
C GLY A 354 16.87 -12.36 56.93
N SER A 355 17.64 -11.48 56.26
CA SER A 355 19.02 -11.69 55.78
C SER A 355 19.13 -12.81 54.72
N GLN A 356 19.44 -12.63 53.42
CA GLN A 356 20.02 -11.55 52.59
C GLN A 356 19.79 -11.89 51.09
N ASN A 357 19.63 -10.88 50.21
CA ASN A 357 20.41 -10.70 48.97
C ASN A 357 20.11 -9.37 48.24
N PRO A 358 21.05 -8.75 47.49
CA PRO A 358 21.00 -7.31 47.15
C PRO A 358 20.13 -6.89 45.95
N LYS A 359 19.40 -7.81 45.30
CA LYS A 359 18.70 -7.53 44.01
C LYS A 359 17.20 -7.29 44.13
N GLU A 360 16.62 -7.36 45.32
CA GLU A 360 15.18 -7.13 45.55
C GLU A 360 14.85 -5.71 46.04
N ARG A 361 15.72 -4.72 45.81
CA ARG A 361 15.53 -3.35 46.35
C ARG A 361 14.49 -2.50 45.60
N VAL A 362 13.89 -2.94 44.50
CA VAL A 362 13.06 -2.04 43.66
C VAL A 362 11.55 -2.16 43.86
N PHE A 363 11.07 -2.89 44.86
CA PHE A 363 9.65 -2.88 45.23
C PHE A 363 9.47 -2.69 46.74
N ALA A 364 9.81 -1.51 47.23
CA ALA A 364 9.33 -1.02 48.51
C ALA A 364 8.54 0.28 48.29
N SER A 365 7.23 0.17 48.49
CA SER A 365 6.29 1.25 48.83
C SER A 365 6.13 2.40 47.83
N LEU A 366 5.14 2.28 46.93
CA LEU A 366 4.42 3.45 46.39
C LEU A 366 3.04 3.50 47.04
N SER A 367 2.96 3.99 48.28
CA SER A 367 1.70 4.34 48.94
C SER A 367 1.50 5.85 49.07
N ASN A 368 2.12 6.66 48.20
CA ASN A 368 1.95 8.10 48.25
C ASN A 368 1.63 8.68 46.86
N VAL A 369 0.50 9.37 46.77
CA VAL A 369 -0.12 9.93 45.55
C VAL A 369 0.62 11.12 44.93
N ALA A 370 1.76 11.54 45.50
CA ALA A 370 2.55 12.66 44.99
C ALA A 370 3.40 12.30 43.76
N ASP A 371 3.84 11.05 43.60
CA ASP A 371 4.77 10.65 42.53
C ASP A 371 4.08 10.37 41.17
N LEU A 372 2.75 10.26 41.14
CA LEU A 372 1.98 10.05 39.90
C LEU A 372 1.84 11.33 39.05
N LYS A 373 2.01 12.51 39.64
CA LYS A 373 1.94 13.78 38.90
C LYS A 373 3.22 14.09 38.13
N SER A 374 4.38 13.71 38.67
CA SER A 374 5.67 14.00 38.03
C SER A 374 5.96 13.11 36.82
N ALA A 375 5.38 11.91 36.75
CA ALA A 375 5.52 11.01 35.60
C ALA A 375 4.53 11.32 34.46
N ALA A 376 3.39 11.93 34.78
CA ALA A 376 2.41 12.38 33.78
C ALA A 376 2.86 13.67 33.07
N ASP A 377 3.55 14.57 33.78
CA ASP A 377 4.09 15.82 33.22
C ASP A 377 5.29 15.58 32.27
N ALA A 378 6.02 14.47 32.45
CA ALA A 378 7.14 14.08 31.58
C ALA A 378 6.71 13.40 30.26
N ALA A 379 5.42 13.03 30.12
CA ALA A 379 4.89 12.35 28.94
C ALA A 379 4.11 13.29 27.99
N ALA A 380 4.01 14.58 28.32
CA ALA A 380 3.19 15.55 27.61
C ALA A 380 3.99 16.52 26.71
N VAL A 381 5.26 16.24 26.42
CA VAL A 381 6.07 17.09 25.55
C VAL A 381 6.60 16.27 24.37
N ASP A 382 6.28 16.78 23.16
CA ASP A 382 6.90 16.54 21.85
C ASP A 382 6.50 15.29 21.04
N LEU A 383 5.28 15.27 20.47
CA LEU A 383 5.00 14.51 19.24
C LEU A 383 3.91 15.14 18.32
N ASP A 384 3.71 16.46 18.35
CA ASP A 384 2.72 17.15 17.50
C ASP A 384 3.37 18.27 16.68
N ASP A 385 4.29 17.98 15.74
CA ASP A 385 4.72 19.00 14.73
C ASP A 385 5.61 18.46 13.57
N GLU A 386 5.20 17.41 12.84
CA GLU A 386 5.94 17.08 11.59
C GLU A 386 5.11 16.26 10.59
N PHE A 387 4.08 16.81 9.94
CA PHE A 387 3.64 16.29 8.62
C PHE A 387 2.77 17.24 7.75
N ASP A 388 2.87 18.56 7.91
CA ASP A 388 2.04 19.52 7.15
C ASP A 388 2.81 20.32 6.10
N HIS A 389 3.70 19.72 5.30
CA HIS A 389 4.24 20.41 4.11
C HIS A 389 4.51 19.44 2.94
N VAL A 390 3.50 19.20 2.12
CA VAL A 390 3.73 19.02 0.67
C VAL A 390 2.71 19.87 -0.06
N ASP A 391 3.12 21.10 -0.34
CA ASP A 391 2.39 22.02 -1.19
C ASP A 391 2.20 21.43 -2.60
N GLU A 392 0.93 21.39 -2.94
CA GLU A 392 0.34 21.62 -4.24
C GLU A 392 1.00 22.80 -4.98
N SER A 393 1.86 22.51 -5.96
CA SER A 393 2.02 23.27 -7.23
C SER A 393 3.36 22.97 -7.90
N HIS A 394 3.32 22.32 -9.07
CA HIS A 394 4.17 22.63 -10.23
C HIS A 394 3.81 21.70 -11.39
N TYR A 395 2.64 21.96 -11.99
CA TYR A 395 2.36 21.61 -13.39
C TYR A 395 2.00 22.90 -14.11
N VAL A 396 3.01 23.58 -14.69
CA VAL A 396 2.80 24.48 -15.83
C VAL A 396 4.08 24.52 -16.68
N ASP A 397 3.99 23.88 -17.84
CA ASP A 397 4.42 24.32 -19.16
C ASP A 397 5.46 25.47 -19.28
N VAL A 398 6.64 25.19 -19.85
CA VAL A 398 7.40 26.08 -20.76
C VAL A 398 8.31 25.22 -21.65
N GLU A 399 8.07 25.29 -22.97
CA GLU A 399 8.95 24.80 -24.04
C GLU A 399 10.26 25.62 -24.18
N GLU A 400 11.23 25.03 -24.89
CA GLU A 400 12.42 25.66 -25.50
C GLU A 400 13.51 26.23 -24.56
N GLU A 401 14.66 25.53 -24.46
CA GLU A 401 16.02 26.05 -24.74
C GLU A 401 17.15 25.02 -24.44
N ASP A 402 18.25 25.19 -25.17
CA ASP A 402 19.45 24.39 -25.50
C ASP A 402 20.22 23.66 -24.35
N PRO A 403 20.70 22.39 -24.51
CA PRO A 403 21.31 21.61 -23.45
C PRO A 403 22.85 21.57 -23.53
N MET A 404 23.56 22.63 -23.16
CA MET A 404 24.99 22.52 -22.87
C MET A 404 25.43 23.45 -21.74
N LYS A 405 25.54 22.86 -20.53
CA LYS A 405 26.49 23.15 -19.43
C LYS A 405 25.79 22.92 -18.10
N ARG A 406 25.99 21.75 -17.47
CA ARG A 406 26.08 21.68 -16.00
C ARG A 406 26.81 20.43 -15.52
N LYS A 407 27.77 20.70 -14.63
CA LYS A 407 28.80 19.80 -14.13
C LYS A 407 28.20 18.78 -13.16
N LYS A 408 28.66 17.53 -13.26
CA LYS A 408 28.32 16.40 -12.37
C LYS A 408 28.63 16.75 -10.90
N ARG A 409 27.68 16.53 -9.99
CA ARG A 409 27.91 16.37 -8.55
C ARG A 409 27.13 15.15 -8.04
N PRO A 410 27.69 14.32 -7.14
CA PRO A 410 27.07 13.07 -6.72
C PRO A 410 26.06 13.33 -5.58
N ILE A 411 24.77 13.11 -5.84
CA ILE A 411 23.71 13.12 -4.81
C ILE A 411 23.14 11.70 -4.71
N LEU A 412 23.90 10.77 -4.15
CA LEU A 412 23.38 9.45 -3.75
C LEU A 412 24.03 9.03 -2.43
N ARG A 413 23.62 9.69 -1.34
CA ARG A 413 23.93 9.22 0.02
C ARG A 413 22.83 9.52 1.05
N LYS A 414 21.59 9.76 0.60
CA LYS A 414 20.45 10.11 1.48
C LYS A 414 19.13 9.36 1.20
N PHE A 415 19.16 8.19 0.56
CA PHE A 415 17.96 7.34 0.39
C PHE A 415 17.95 6.08 1.28
N GLY A 416 19.06 5.77 1.96
CA GLY A 416 19.22 4.51 2.69
C GLY A 416 18.64 4.46 4.10
N ASP A 417 18.23 5.58 4.69
CA ASP A 417 17.76 5.61 6.09
C ASP A 417 16.24 5.68 6.27
N LEU A 418 15.47 5.86 5.18
CA LEU A 418 14.02 6.01 5.29
C LEU A 418 13.25 4.68 5.39
N PHE A 419 13.85 3.56 4.94
CA PHE A 419 13.16 2.26 4.90
C PHE A 419 13.36 1.38 6.13
N ARG A 420 14.13 1.83 7.14
CA ARG A 420 14.40 1.03 8.35
C ARG A 420 13.35 1.16 9.46
N ARG A 421 12.29 1.96 9.30
CA ARG A 421 11.26 2.17 10.33
C ARG A 421 9.83 2.09 9.80
N LYS A 422 9.37 0.90 9.44
CA LYS A 422 7.95 0.53 9.64
C LYS A 422 7.79 -0.99 9.56
N SER A 423 7.95 -1.65 10.71
CA SER A 423 7.40 -2.98 10.94
C SER A 423 6.19 -2.87 11.88
N PHE A 424 5.21 -3.73 11.61
CA PHE A 424 4.07 -4.15 12.44
C PHE A 424 2.76 -3.35 12.35
N TYR A 425 1.82 -3.88 11.55
CA TYR A 425 0.48 -4.24 12.04
C TYR A 425 0.04 -5.55 11.36
N LYS A 426 -0.30 -6.55 12.18
CA LYS A 426 -1.01 -7.76 11.79
C LYS A 426 -2.17 -7.93 12.77
N PRO A 427 -3.41 -8.10 12.27
CA PRO A 427 -4.34 -8.97 12.97
C PRO A 427 -5.02 -9.98 12.00
N ASN A 428 -4.84 -11.27 12.33
CA ASN A 428 -5.77 -12.43 12.32
C ASN A 428 -7.12 -12.29 11.58
N ASN A 429 -7.74 -13.29 10.93
CA ASN A 429 -7.62 -14.76 10.82
C ASN A 429 -8.70 -15.18 9.77
N LEU A 430 -8.62 -16.38 9.18
CA LEU A 430 -9.72 -17.38 9.09
C LEU A 430 -9.48 -18.42 7.97
N ALA A 431 -9.72 -19.69 8.33
CA ALA A 431 -9.53 -20.90 7.56
C ALA A 431 -10.69 -21.20 6.58
N PRO A 432 -10.51 -22.07 5.57
CA PRO A 432 -11.60 -22.80 4.96
C PRO A 432 -11.82 -24.15 5.65
N VAL A 433 -13.07 -24.37 6.05
CA VAL A 433 -13.66 -25.64 6.48
C VAL A 433 -13.60 -26.63 5.31
N HIS A 434 -13.02 -27.81 5.54
CA HIS A 434 -13.22 -28.97 4.67
C HIS A 434 -14.45 -29.75 5.15
N THR A 435 -15.47 -29.84 4.29
CA THR A 435 -16.55 -30.82 4.37
C THR A 435 -16.09 -32.13 3.75
N LEU A 436 -16.23 -33.22 4.50
CA LEU A 436 -16.49 -34.56 3.99
C LEU A 436 -18.00 -34.82 4.09
#